data_AF-A0A6B3ICC0-F1
#
_entry.id   AF-A0A6B3ICC0-F1
#
_cell.length_a   1.000
_cell.length_b   1.000
_cell.length_c   1.000
_cell.angle_alpha   90.00
_cell.angle_beta   90.00
_cell.angle_gamma   90.00
#
_symmetry.space_group_name_H-M   'P 1'
#
loop_
_entity.id
_entity.type
_entity.pdbx_description
1 polymer ?
#
loop_
_entity_poly.entity_id
_entity_poly.type
_entity_poly.pdbx_seq_one_letter_code
_entity_poly.pdbx_strand_id
1 'polypeptide(L)'
;GSEPDSGDGAGILCQVPDAFLRAETPFELPEAGAYAVGIAFLPADDSTEAVRTIEKIATQEGLTVLGWRDVPVTPALLGNGARATMPTFRQVFVADGESTGIVLDRKAFVLRKRAEREAGVYFPSLSARTIV
;
A
#
# COMPACT_ATOMS: atom_id res chain seq x y z
N GLY A 1 -25.83 0.20 4.11
CA GLY A 1 -25.38 1.22 5.08
C GLY A 1 -26.53 1.81 5.88
N SER A 2 -26.34 1.99 7.19
CA SER A 2 -27.34 2.58 8.11
C SER A 2 -27.36 4.12 8.10
N GLU A 3 -26.42 4.75 7.39
CA GLU A 3 -26.37 6.20 7.15
C GLU A 3 -26.46 6.46 5.63
N PRO A 4 -27.15 7.52 5.18
CA PRO A 4 -27.30 7.82 3.74
C PRO A 4 -25.96 8.07 3.03
N ASP A 5 -24.95 8.55 3.76
CA ASP A 5 -23.61 8.86 3.25
C ASP A 5 -22.57 7.75 3.55
N SER A 6 -23.03 6.58 3.99
CA SER A 6 -22.17 5.42 4.30
C SER A 6 -22.56 4.21 3.46
N GLY A 7 -21.70 3.86 2.50
CA GLY A 7 -21.80 2.64 1.71
C GLY A 7 -21.15 1.45 2.44
N ASP A 8 -21.57 0.23 2.11
CA ASP A 8 -21.01 -0.98 2.73
C ASP A 8 -19.60 -1.34 2.20
N GLY A 9 -19.15 -0.68 1.13
CA GLY A 9 -17.80 -0.78 0.55
C GLY A 9 -17.80 -0.69 -0.97
N ALA A 10 -16.81 0.00 -1.54
CA ALA A 10 -16.55 0.05 -2.99
C ALA A 10 -15.03 -0.01 -3.23
N GLY A 11 -14.61 -0.64 -4.32
CA GLY A 11 -13.20 -0.75 -4.69
C GLY A 11 -13.05 -1.04 -6.18
N ILE A 12 -11.92 -0.63 -6.75
CA ILE A 12 -11.58 -0.85 -8.15
C ILE A 12 -10.19 -1.47 -8.24
N LEU A 13 -10.07 -2.58 -8.95
CA LEU A 13 -8.78 -3.16 -9.30
C LEU A 13 -8.34 -2.59 -10.64
N CYS A 14 -7.12 -2.03 -10.71
CA CYS A 14 -6.52 -1.59 -11.96
C CYS A 14 -5.08 -2.12 -12.11
N GLN A 15 -4.53 -1.98 -13.31
CA GLN A 15 -3.09 -2.19 -13.52
C GLN A 15 -2.31 -1.08 -12.81
N VAL A 16 -1.09 -1.38 -12.35
CA VAL A 16 -0.20 -0.38 -11.77
C VAL A 16 0.03 0.76 -12.78
N PRO A 17 -0.43 1.99 -12.48
CA PRO A 17 -0.36 3.10 -13.43
C PRO A 17 1.01 3.78 -13.37
N ASP A 18 2.04 3.13 -13.93
CA ASP A 18 3.45 3.53 -13.81
C ASP A 18 3.72 5.02 -14.10
N ALA A 19 3.23 5.52 -15.22
CA ALA A 19 3.43 6.92 -15.62
C ALA A 19 2.88 7.92 -14.59
N PHE A 20 1.75 7.60 -13.95
CA PHE A 20 1.18 8.43 -12.90
C PHE A 20 2.01 8.34 -11.63
N LEU A 21 2.36 7.13 -11.18
CA LEU A 21 3.13 6.95 -9.95
C LEU A 21 4.48 7.64 -10.03
N ARG A 22 5.19 7.52 -11.15
CA ARG A 22 6.48 8.19 -11.37
C ARG A 22 6.38 9.71 -11.34
N ALA A 23 5.26 10.29 -11.78
CA ALA A 23 5.03 11.73 -11.70
C ALA A 23 4.69 12.22 -10.28
N GLU A 24 4.22 11.31 -9.42
CA GLU A 24 3.60 11.62 -8.14
C GLU A 24 4.42 11.17 -6.92
N THR A 25 5.54 10.47 -7.14
CA THR A 25 6.47 10.06 -6.09
C THR A 25 7.71 10.95 -6.05
N PRO A 26 8.21 11.34 -4.87
CA PRO A 26 9.41 12.16 -4.73
C PRO A 26 10.72 11.36 -4.89
N PHE A 27 10.65 10.06 -5.18
CA PHE A 27 11.77 9.14 -5.33
C PHE A 27 11.73 8.47 -6.70
N GLU A 28 12.88 7.98 -7.15
CA GLU A 28 13.01 7.29 -8.42
C GLU A 28 12.42 5.87 -8.33
N LEU A 29 11.62 5.52 -9.34
CA LEU A 29 11.10 4.17 -9.51
C LEU A 29 11.96 3.40 -10.52
N PRO A 30 12.26 2.11 -10.27
CA PRO A 30 12.76 1.19 -11.29
C PRO A 30 11.83 1.11 -12.51
N GLU A 31 12.25 0.38 -13.55
CA GLU A 31 11.40 0.12 -14.72
C GLU A 31 10.04 -0.47 -14.32
N ALA A 32 9.02 -0.24 -15.16
CA ALA A 32 7.68 -0.75 -14.90
C ALA A 32 7.71 -2.29 -14.74
N GLY A 33 7.16 -2.79 -13.64
CA GLY A 33 7.20 -4.21 -13.29
C GLY A 33 8.45 -4.65 -12.51
N ALA A 34 9.45 -3.78 -12.33
CA ALA A 34 10.63 -3.99 -11.47
C ALA A 34 10.49 -3.34 -10.07
N TYR A 35 9.30 -2.80 -9.77
CA TYR A 35 8.88 -2.44 -8.42
C TYR A 35 7.47 -2.94 -8.17
N ALA A 36 7.14 -3.20 -6.91
CA ALA A 36 5.78 -3.47 -6.45
C ALA A 36 5.27 -2.29 -5.63
N VAL A 37 3.98 -2.01 -5.77
CA VAL A 37 3.28 -0.97 -5.01
C VAL A 37 2.06 -1.56 -4.33
N GLY A 38 1.74 -1.06 -3.14
CA GLY A 38 0.54 -1.45 -2.41
C GLY A 38 0.06 -0.33 -1.50
N ILE A 39 -1.25 -0.27 -1.26
CA ILE A 39 -1.84 0.66 -0.30
C ILE A 39 -1.86 -0.01 1.07
N ALA A 40 -1.10 0.51 2.02
CA ALA A 40 -1.16 0.11 3.42
C ALA A 40 -2.26 0.90 4.13
N PHE A 41 -3.20 0.19 4.75
CA PHE A 41 -4.17 0.76 5.67
C PHE A 41 -3.54 0.70 7.05
N LEU A 42 -2.95 1.82 7.45
CA LEU A 42 -2.21 1.95 8.70
C LEU A 42 -3.15 2.36 9.84
N PRO A 43 -2.88 1.94 11.09
CA PRO A 43 -3.54 2.49 12.26
C PRO A 43 -3.43 4.02 12.28
N ALA A 44 -4.53 4.71 12.58
CA ALA A 44 -4.56 6.18 12.60
C ALA A 44 -3.56 6.76 13.62
N ASP A 45 -3.51 6.16 14.82
CA ASP A 45 -2.71 6.66 15.94
C ASP A 45 -1.28 6.08 16.02
N ASP A 46 -0.98 5.01 15.28
CA ASP A 46 0.30 4.29 15.37
C ASP A 46 0.91 3.94 14.00
N SER A 47 0.70 4.82 13.03
CA SER A 47 1.21 4.63 11.67
C SER A 47 2.74 4.54 11.60
N THR A 48 3.46 5.15 12.54
CA THR A 48 4.94 5.17 12.54
C THR A 48 5.54 3.82 12.90
N GLU A 49 5.05 3.15 13.95
CA GLU A 49 5.54 1.81 14.32
C GLU A 49 5.13 0.76 13.29
N ALA A 50 3.93 0.88 12.72
CA ALA A 50 3.49 0.03 11.62
C ALA A 50 4.42 0.15 10.40
N VAL A 51 4.79 1.38 10.01
CA VAL A 51 5.76 1.64 8.92
C VAL A 51 7.12 1.02 9.22
N ARG A 52 7.67 1.23 10.42
CA ARG A 52 8.95 0.64 10.84
C ARG A 52 8.94 -0.89 10.78
N THR A 53 7.83 -1.49 11.22
CA THR A 53 7.66 -2.94 11.19
C THR A 53 7.61 -3.45 9.74
N ILE A 54 6.90 -2.76 8.85
CA ILE A 54 6.85 -3.10 7.42
C ILE A 54 8.24 -2.99 6.78
N GLU A 55 9.00 -1.93 7.05
CA GLU A 55 10.37 -1.75 6.53
C GLU A 55 11.32 -2.84 7.02
N LYS A 56 11.21 -3.22 8.29
CA LYS A 56 11.96 -4.34 8.86
C LYS A 56 11.62 -5.66 8.17
N ILE A 57 10.34 -5.95 7.95
CA ILE A 57 9.91 -7.18 7.26
C ILE A 57 10.38 -7.15 5.80
N ALA A 58 10.26 -6.02 5.10
CA ALA A 58 10.73 -5.88 3.72
C ALA A 58 12.22 -6.26 3.63
N THR A 59 13.03 -5.71 4.52
CA THR A 59 14.47 -6.03 4.60
C THR A 59 14.71 -7.52 4.85
N GLN A 60 13.96 -8.16 5.74
CA GLN A 60 14.06 -9.60 6.03
C GLN A 60 13.67 -10.48 4.83
N GLU A 61 12.74 -10.02 4.01
CA GLU A 61 12.30 -10.72 2.78
C GLU A 61 13.17 -10.37 1.56
N GLY A 62 14.28 -9.66 1.75
CA GLY A 62 15.19 -9.26 0.68
C GLY A 62 14.60 -8.22 -0.27
N LEU A 63 13.71 -7.37 0.25
CA LEU A 63 13.14 -6.22 -0.44
C LEU A 63 13.68 -4.92 0.18
N THR A 64 13.87 -3.92 -0.66
CA THR A 64 14.17 -2.54 -0.28
C THR A 64 12.92 -1.70 -0.42
N VAL A 65 12.60 -0.91 0.61
CA VAL A 65 11.57 0.12 0.53
C VAL A 65 12.16 1.32 -0.20
N LEU A 66 11.62 1.62 -1.38
CA LEU A 66 12.02 2.77 -2.21
C LEU A 66 11.48 4.08 -1.64
N GLY A 67 10.29 4.00 -1.05
CA GLY A 67 9.68 5.12 -0.36
C GLY A 67 8.20 4.91 -0.05
N TRP A 68 7.65 5.91 0.62
CA TRP A 68 6.24 6.00 0.99
C TRP A 68 5.62 7.23 0.34
N ARG A 69 4.36 7.09 -0.09
CA ARG A 69 3.54 8.19 -0.62
C ARG A 69 2.22 8.24 0.13
N ASP A 70 1.86 9.41 0.64
CA ASP A 70 0.53 9.61 1.22
C ASP A 70 -0.53 9.60 0.12
N VAL A 71 -1.61 8.85 0.32
CA VAL A 71 -2.71 8.81 -0.65
C VAL A 71 -3.61 10.02 -0.41
N PRO A 72 -3.80 10.91 -1.40
CA PRO A 72 -4.73 12.02 -1.26
C PRO A 72 -6.16 11.51 -1.02
N VAL A 73 -6.80 11.99 0.05
CA VAL A 73 -8.15 11.60 0.46
C VAL A 73 -8.98 12.84 0.76
N THR A 74 -10.31 12.72 0.65
CA THR A 74 -11.26 13.78 1.04
C THR A 74 -12.22 13.26 2.11
N PRO A 75 -11.81 13.18 3.40
CA PRO A 75 -12.61 12.59 4.48
C PRO A 75 -13.96 13.29 4.72
N ALA A 76 -14.07 14.55 4.30
CA ALA A 76 -15.29 15.35 4.44
C ALA A 76 -16.50 14.76 3.70
N LEU A 77 -16.27 13.92 2.68
CA LEU A 77 -17.32 13.24 1.91
C LEU A 77 -17.81 11.94 2.56
N LEU A 78 -17.13 11.46 3.61
CA LEU A 78 -17.51 10.23 4.31
C LEU A 78 -18.55 10.52 5.39
N GLY A 79 -19.53 9.62 5.54
CA GLY A 79 -20.40 9.56 6.70
C GLY A 79 -19.63 9.39 8.02
N ASN A 80 -20.24 9.76 9.14
CA ASN A 80 -19.56 9.85 10.44
C ASN A 80 -19.02 8.49 10.90
N GLY A 81 -19.78 7.41 10.68
CA GLY A 81 -19.33 6.07 11.04
C GLY A 81 -18.06 5.64 10.30
N ALA A 82 -18.02 5.83 8.97
CA ALA A 82 -16.86 5.49 8.14
C ALA A 82 -15.63 6.35 8.47
N ARG A 83 -15.85 7.64 8.79
CA ARG A 83 -14.78 8.56 9.19
C ARG A 83 -14.15 8.17 10.52
N ALA A 84 -14.95 7.73 11.50
CA ALA A 84 -14.46 7.37 12.83
C ALA A 84 -13.52 6.15 12.82
N THR A 85 -13.65 5.27 11.84
CA THR A 85 -12.82 4.07 11.67
C THR A 85 -11.84 4.17 10.49
N MET A 86 -11.65 5.36 9.93
CA MET A 86 -10.84 5.57 8.73
C MET A 86 -9.35 5.31 9.06
N PRO A 87 -8.66 4.40 8.34
CA PRO A 87 -7.23 4.22 8.52
C PRO A 87 -6.44 5.35 7.85
N THR A 88 -5.16 5.42 8.17
CA THR A 88 -4.22 6.25 7.41
C THR A 88 -3.81 5.48 6.15
N PHE A 89 -4.10 6.04 4.97
CA PHE A 89 -3.77 5.42 3.69
C PHE A 89 -2.40 5.88 3.18
N ARG A 90 -1.45 4.96 3.07
CA ARG A 90 -0.15 5.25 2.45
C ARG A 90 0.21 4.18 1.43
N GLN A 91 0.77 4.58 0.30
CA GLN A 91 1.39 3.67 -0.64
C GLN A 91 2.83 3.38 -0.23
N VAL A 92 3.21 2.11 -0.27
CA VAL A 92 4.60 1.65 -0.13
C VAL A 92 5.10 1.10 -1.45
N PHE A 93 6.33 1.44 -1.80
CA PHE A 93 7.00 1.01 -3.02
C PHE A 93 8.20 0.16 -2.64
N VAL A 94 8.28 -1.05 -3.18
CA VAL A 94 9.35 -2.00 -2.86
C VAL A 94 9.94 -2.62 -4.12
N ALA A 95 11.24 -2.92 -4.06
CA ALA A 95 11.95 -3.65 -5.11
C ALA A 95 13.09 -4.47 -4.50
N ASP A 96 13.63 -5.42 -5.23
CA ASP A 96 14.85 -6.15 -4.84
C ASP A 96 16.03 -5.88 -5.79
N GLY A 97 15.84 -5.04 -6.81
CA GLY A 97 16.85 -4.68 -7.80
C GLY A 97 17.13 -5.73 -8.88
N GLU A 98 16.47 -6.90 -8.84
CA GLU A 98 16.76 -8.02 -9.74
C GLU A 98 15.49 -8.65 -10.35
N SER A 99 14.43 -8.77 -9.56
CA SER A 99 13.21 -9.47 -9.95
C SER A 99 12.20 -8.54 -10.61
N THR A 100 11.44 -9.10 -11.55
CA THR A 100 10.31 -8.41 -12.19
C THR A 100 9.05 -9.27 -12.20
N GLY A 101 7.90 -8.62 -12.39
CA GLY A 101 6.61 -9.27 -12.62
C GLY A 101 6.26 -10.31 -11.54
N ILE A 102 5.99 -11.55 -11.95
CA ILE A 102 5.52 -12.61 -11.04
C ILE A 102 6.56 -13.01 -9.98
N VAL A 103 7.85 -12.84 -10.26
CA VAL A 103 8.93 -13.18 -9.31
C VAL A 103 8.93 -12.16 -8.18
N LEU A 104 8.84 -10.87 -8.51
CA LEU A 104 8.72 -9.80 -7.53
C LEU A 104 7.40 -9.90 -6.74
N ASP A 105 6.29 -10.21 -7.42
CA ASP A 105 4.98 -10.42 -6.77
C ASP A 105 5.02 -11.51 -5.70
N ARG A 106 5.81 -12.58 -5.88
CA ARG A 106 5.94 -13.63 -4.87
C ARG A 106 6.61 -13.11 -3.60
N LYS A 107 7.68 -12.31 -3.73
CA LYS A 107 8.33 -11.67 -2.58
C LYS A 107 7.40 -10.65 -1.91
N ALA A 108 6.76 -9.81 -2.71
CA ALA A 108 5.79 -8.81 -2.28
C ALA A 108 4.60 -9.46 -1.53
N PHE A 109 4.15 -10.63 -1.98
CA PHE A 109 3.11 -11.40 -1.30
C PHE A 109 3.54 -11.85 0.10
N VAL A 110 4.78 -12.32 0.28
CA VAL A 110 5.29 -12.72 1.60
C VAL A 110 5.37 -11.51 2.53
N LEU A 111 5.94 -10.39 2.05
CA LEU A 111 5.95 -9.12 2.78
C LEU A 111 4.55 -8.73 3.23
N ARG A 112 3.57 -8.75 2.31
CA ARG A 112 2.17 -8.45 2.62
C ARG A 112 1.63 -9.34 3.74
N LYS A 113 1.79 -10.66 3.60
CA LYS A 113 1.22 -11.64 4.56
C LYS A 113 1.88 -11.58 5.92
N ARG A 114 3.14 -11.15 6.01
CA ARG A 114 3.84 -10.92 7.28
C ARG A 114 3.44 -9.59 7.89
N ALA A 115 3.42 -8.51 7.10
CA ALA A 115 2.98 -7.20 7.56
C ALA A 115 1.55 -7.23 8.14
N GLU A 116 0.61 -7.91 7.49
CA GLU A 116 -0.77 -8.07 8.00
C GLU A 116 -0.84 -8.79 9.36
N ARG A 117 0.12 -9.69 9.65
CA ARG A 117 0.16 -10.46 10.91
C ARG A 117 0.95 -9.75 12.01
N GLU A 118 2.01 -9.06 11.64
CA GLU A 118 3.01 -8.55 12.59
C GLU A 118 2.90 -7.04 12.82
N ALA A 119 2.35 -6.27 11.86
CA ALA A 119 2.24 -4.81 11.94
C ALA A 119 0.80 -4.31 12.17
N GLY A 120 -0.19 -5.20 12.24
CA GLY A 120 -1.60 -4.82 12.46
C GLY A 120 -2.19 -3.98 11.32
N VAL A 121 -1.68 -4.15 10.10
CA VAL A 121 -2.11 -3.40 8.91
C VAL A 121 -2.94 -4.27 7.98
N TYR A 122 -3.62 -3.64 7.03
CA TYR A 122 -4.27 -4.32 5.92
C TYR A 122 -3.74 -3.82 4.58
N PHE A 123 -3.58 -4.73 3.62
CA PHE A 123 -3.16 -4.43 2.25
C PHE A 123 -4.20 -4.96 1.26
N PRO A 124 -5.02 -4.10 0.62
CA PRO A 124 -5.87 -4.51 -0.48
C PRO A 124 -5.05 -5.15 -1.62
N SER A 125 -3.85 -4.63 -1.86
CA SER A 125 -2.90 -5.10 -2.86
C SER A 125 -1.47 -4.75 -2.45
N LEU A 126 -0.51 -5.55 -2.92
CA LEU A 126 0.93 -5.24 -2.95
C LEU A 126 1.55 -6.05 -4.10
N SER A 127 1.70 -5.41 -5.27
CA SER A 127 2.07 -6.09 -6.52
C SER A 127 2.75 -5.15 -7.50
N ALA A 128 3.55 -5.73 -8.40
CA ALA A 128 4.15 -5.08 -9.55
C ALA A 128 3.20 -4.93 -10.76
N ARG A 129 2.01 -5.54 -10.70
CA ARG A 129 1.07 -5.61 -11.84
C ARG A 129 -0.26 -4.94 -11.57
N THR A 130 -0.80 -5.10 -10.36
CA THR A 130 -2.14 -4.58 -10.03
C THR A 130 -2.16 -3.81 -8.72
N ILE A 131 -3.02 -2.81 -8.65
CA ILE A 131 -3.34 -2.08 -7.43
C ILE A 131 -4.86 -2.01 -7.25
N VAL A 132 -5.29 -2.14 -5.99
CA VAL A 132 -6.66 -1.91 -5.50
C VAL A 132 -6.62 -0.67 -4.63
#